data_AF-A0A1E1X0T9-F1
#
_entry.id   AF-A0A1E1X0T9-F1
#
_cell.length_a   1.000
_cell.length_b   1.000
_cell.length_c   1.000
_cell.angle_alpha   90.00
_cell.angle_beta   90.00
_cell.angle_gamma   90.00
#
_symmetry.space_group_name_H-M   'P 1'
#
loop_
_entity.id
_entity.type
_entity.pdbx_description
1 polymer ?
#
loop_
_entity_poly.entity_id
_entity_poly.type
_entity_poly.pdbx_seq_one_letter_code
_entity_poly.pdbx_strand_id
1 'polypeptide(L)'
;EALNTTDPIFLYFRSNWDMFKNWSCVNITQYREHRHNTYFFHEEYLDGNSRHHIRFTGNLEKGKDHNATMRVRPLYDFEKGKIYTLRYWNNTEKCFIVSVQRSNGRPKCEVYQWREKIDVRCGTMWASLPYRRCLNRGCEQ
;
A
#
# COMPACT_ATOMS: atom_id res chain seq x y z
N GLU A 1 9.15 -8.20 -5.25
CA GLU A 1 8.81 -9.10 -4.12
C GLU A 1 7.59 -8.65 -3.34
N ALA A 2 7.60 -7.46 -2.72
CA ALA A 2 6.45 -6.96 -1.93
C ALA A 2 5.10 -6.91 -2.70
N LEU A 3 5.15 -6.82 -4.03
CA LEU A 3 3.99 -6.83 -4.92
C LEU A 3 3.81 -8.16 -5.69
N ASN A 4 4.64 -9.17 -5.44
CA ASN A 4 4.63 -10.43 -6.17
C ASN A 4 3.57 -11.38 -5.58
N THR A 5 2.30 -11.05 -5.80
CA THR A 5 1.16 -11.86 -5.38
C THR A 5 0.00 -11.70 -6.35
N THR A 6 -0.80 -12.75 -6.47
CA THR A 6 -2.08 -12.73 -7.19
C THR A 6 -3.23 -12.30 -6.29
N ASP A 7 -3.04 -12.35 -4.97
CA ASP A 7 -4.05 -11.95 -4.00
C ASP A 7 -4.07 -10.43 -3.80
N PRO A 8 -5.23 -9.87 -3.40
CA PRO A 8 -5.31 -8.48 -3.03
C PRO A 8 -4.35 -8.11 -1.89
N ILE A 9 -3.74 -6.94 -2.00
CA ILE A 9 -2.97 -6.30 -0.94
C ILE A 9 -3.79 -5.11 -0.46
N PHE A 10 -4.13 -5.10 0.83
CA PHE A 10 -4.94 -4.06 1.41
C PHE A 10 -4.09 -2.95 1.99
N LEU A 11 -4.56 -1.73 1.82
CA LEU A 11 -4.07 -0.61 2.59
C LEU A 11 -4.56 -0.77 4.04
N TYR A 12 -3.62 -0.92 4.95
CA TYR A 12 -3.91 -1.11 6.36
C TYR A 12 -3.97 0.22 7.12
N PHE A 13 -2.98 1.07 6.91
CA PHE A 13 -2.84 2.33 7.64
C PHE A 13 -2.19 3.40 6.75
N ARG A 14 -2.52 4.68 6.99
CA ARG A 14 -1.86 5.82 6.35
C ARG A 14 -1.61 6.92 7.37
N SER A 15 -0.40 7.48 7.40
CA SER A 15 -0.08 8.61 8.27
C SER A 15 -0.73 9.89 7.77
N ASN A 16 -1.41 10.60 8.67
CA ASN A 16 -1.76 12.02 8.58
C ASN A 16 -2.31 12.51 7.22
N TRP A 17 -3.45 11.93 6.85
CA TRP A 17 -4.39 12.57 5.93
C TRP A 17 -5.49 13.15 6.81
N ASP A 18 -5.92 14.39 6.57
CA ASP A 18 -7.24 14.84 7.04
C ASP A 18 -8.20 13.68 6.78
N MET A 19 -8.74 13.16 7.88
CA MET A 19 -9.61 12.00 7.91
C MET A 19 -10.67 12.16 6.82
N PHE A 20 -10.42 11.49 5.69
CA PHE A 20 -11.33 11.20 4.60
C PHE A 20 -11.43 12.20 3.40
N LYS A 21 -10.84 11.80 2.27
CA LYS A 21 -11.76 11.31 1.21
C LYS A 21 -12.33 10.00 1.77
N ASN A 22 -13.65 9.78 1.80
CA ASN A 22 -14.36 8.67 2.50
C ASN A 22 -14.04 7.26 1.95
N TRP A 23 -12.80 7.06 1.51
CA TRP A 23 -12.26 5.88 0.90
C TRP A 23 -11.96 4.84 1.96
N SER A 24 -12.72 3.76 1.92
CA SER A 24 -12.53 2.58 2.76
C SER A 24 -12.20 1.37 1.87
N CYS A 25 -11.73 0.30 2.51
CA CYS A 25 -11.41 -0.96 1.83
C CYS A 25 -10.48 -0.82 0.61
N VAL A 26 -9.53 0.12 0.68
CA VAL A 26 -8.55 0.34 -0.40
C VAL A 26 -7.70 -0.91 -0.54
N ASN A 27 -7.68 -1.49 -1.74
CA ASN A 27 -6.85 -2.64 -2.06
C ASN A 27 -6.22 -2.50 -3.44
N ILE A 28 -5.09 -3.15 -3.63
CA ILE A 28 -4.41 -3.25 -4.92
C ILE A 28 -4.32 -4.71 -5.32
N THR A 29 -4.58 -5.01 -6.59
CA THR A 29 -4.38 -6.36 -7.15
C THR A 29 -3.67 -6.27 -8.49
N GLN A 30 -2.80 -7.24 -8.76
CA GLN A 30 -2.12 -7.35 -10.03
C GLN A 30 -3.04 -7.96 -11.09
N TYR A 31 -3.35 -7.22 -12.17
CA TYR A 31 -4.24 -7.71 -13.24
C TYR A 31 -3.49 -8.34 -14.43
N ARG A 32 -2.16 -8.23 -14.44
CA ARG A 32 -1.29 -8.81 -15.46
C ARG A 32 0.10 -9.05 -14.87
N GLU A 33 0.77 -10.10 -15.32
CA GLU A 33 2.18 -10.33 -15.04
C GLU A 33 3.04 -9.09 -15.33
N HIS A 34 4.00 -8.83 -14.45
CA HIS A 34 4.93 -7.72 -14.62
C HIS A 34 5.89 -8.02 -15.77
N ARG A 35 6.36 -6.96 -16.44
CA ARG A 35 7.32 -7.05 -17.55
C ARG A 35 8.54 -6.24 -17.20
N HIS A 36 9.68 -6.91 -17.00
CA HIS A 36 10.90 -6.28 -16.51
C HIS A 36 10.61 -5.49 -15.22
N ASN A 37 10.86 -4.18 -15.23
CA ASN A 37 10.62 -3.29 -14.11
C ASN A 37 9.20 -2.70 -14.07
N THR A 38 8.28 -3.17 -14.92
CA THR A 38 6.94 -2.60 -15.06
C THR A 38 5.87 -3.52 -14.47
N TYR A 39 5.13 -3.00 -13.50
CA TYR A 39 4.04 -3.66 -12.80
C TYR A 39 2.69 -3.09 -13.24
N PHE A 40 1.66 -3.93 -13.24
CA PHE A 40 0.33 -3.60 -13.71
C PHE A 40 -0.70 -3.99 -12.64
N PHE A 41 -1.32 -3.00 -12.01
CA PHE A 41 -2.25 -3.24 -10.91
C PHE A 41 -3.48 -2.35 -11.00
N HIS A 42 -4.58 -2.83 -10.45
CA HIS A 42 -5.75 -2.01 -10.17
C HIS A 42 -5.74 -1.63 -8.69
N GLU A 43 -6.15 -0.40 -8.39
CA GLU A 43 -6.57 -0.01 -7.06
C GLU A 43 -8.10 -0.01 -7.05
N GLU A 44 -8.69 -0.59 -6.01
CA GLU A 44 -10.12 -0.50 -5.75
C GLU A 44 -10.34 0.12 -4.38
N TYR A 45 -11.40 0.92 -4.25
CA TYR A 45 -11.79 1.52 -2.98
C TYR A 45 -13.29 1.82 -2.96
N LEU A 46 -13.84 1.97 -1.75
CA LEU A 46 -15.24 2.36 -1.52
C LEU A 46 -15.31 3.82 -1.09
N ASP A 47 -16.06 4.66 -1.79
CA ASP A 47 -16.36 6.04 -1.41
C ASP A 47 -17.84 6.13 -1.02
N GLY A 48 -18.13 6.02 0.29
CA GLY A 48 -19.48 5.73 0.77
C GLY A 48 -19.97 4.37 0.25
N ASN A 49 -21.08 4.36 -0.49
CA ASN A 49 -21.64 3.15 -1.11
C ASN A 49 -21.13 2.89 -2.54
N SER A 50 -20.32 3.79 -3.09
CA SER A 50 -19.82 3.69 -4.46
C SER A 50 -18.50 2.95 -4.50
N ARG A 51 -18.42 1.91 -5.35
CA ARG A 51 -17.16 1.21 -5.62
C ARG A 51 -16.45 1.86 -6.79
N HIS A 52 -15.19 2.23 -6.58
CA HIS A 52 -14.33 2.79 -7.59
C HIS A 52 -13.17 1.85 -7.88
N HIS A 53 -12.70 1.87 -9.13
CA HIS A 53 -11.53 1.13 -9.56
C HIS A 53 -10.69 2.00 -10.50
N ILE A 54 -9.37 1.94 -10.36
CA ILE A 54 -8.43 2.69 -11.20
C ILE A 54 -7.30 1.75 -11.60
N ARG A 55 -6.97 1.72 -12.89
CA ARG A 55 -5.82 0.98 -13.40
C ARG A 55 -4.57 1.83 -13.35
N PHE A 56 -3.49 1.23 -12.88
CA PHE A 56 -2.19 1.84 -12.74
C PHE A 56 -1.10 1.02 -13.44
N THR A 57 -0.05 1.73 -13.82
CA THR A 57 1.23 1.18 -14.20
C THR A 57 2.28 1.68 -13.21
N GLY A 58 3.06 0.77 -12.64
CA GLY A 58 4.16 1.08 -11.73
C GLY A 58 5.50 0.73 -12.36
N ASN A 59 6.40 1.70 -12.47
CA ASN A 59 7.77 1.47 -12.94
C ASN A 59 8.73 1.47 -11.76
N LEU A 60 9.43 0.36 -11.55
CA LEU A 60 10.48 0.22 -10.54
C LEU A 60 11.72 1.00 -10.98
N GLU A 61 12.15 1.92 -10.12
CA GLU A 61 13.29 2.81 -10.32
C GLU A 61 14.25 2.64 -9.14
N LYS A 62 15.56 2.79 -9.38
CA LYS A 62 16.56 2.83 -8.30
C LYS A 62 16.39 4.16 -7.55
N GLY A 63 16.09 4.09 -6.25
CA GLY A 63 15.92 5.29 -5.44
C GLY A 63 17.26 5.96 -5.12
N LYS A 64 17.19 7.24 -4.73
CA LYS A 64 18.36 8.05 -4.34
C LYS A 64 18.99 7.59 -3.01
N ASP A 65 18.18 7.00 -2.11
CA ASP A 65 18.58 6.68 -0.74
C ASP A 65 18.85 5.19 -0.53
N HIS A 66 19.37 4.49 -1.56
CA HIS A 66 19.52 3.01 -1.62
C HIS A 66 18.21 2.20 -1.51
N ASN A 67 17.09 2.85 -1.19
CA ASN A 67 15.76 2.25 -1.17
C ASN A 67 15.19 2.08 -2.59
N ALA A 68 14.39 1.03 -2.78
CA ALA A 68 13.64 0.85 -4.02
C ALA A 68 12.55 1.92 -4.15
N THR A 69 12.40 2.51 -5.35
CA THR A 69 11.34 3.47 -5.66
C THR A 69 10.44 2.95 -6.76
N MET A 70 9.17 3.33 -6.73
CA MET A 70 8.22 3.00 -7.77
C MET A 70 7.45 4.23 -8.20
N ARG A 71 7.52 4.55 -9.49
CA ARG A 71 6.69 5.58 -10.10
C ARG A 71 5.39 4.97 -10.56
N VAL A 72 4.29 5.36 -9.94
CA VAL A 72 2.94 4.86 -10.18
C VAL A 72 2.15 5.91 -10.96
N ARG A 73 1.60 5.53 -12.11
CA ARG A 73 0.80 6.40 -12.99
C ARG A 73 -0.54 5.75 -13.33
N PRO A 74 -1.66 6.50 -13.29
CA PRO A 74 -2.91 6.04 -13.87
C PRO A 74 -2.72 5.68 -15.36
N LEU A 75 -3.40 4.63 -15.83
CA LEU A 75 -3.28 4.18 -17.22
C LEU A 75 -3.80 5.22 -18.23
N TYR A 76 -4.75 6.06 -17.83
CA TYR A 76 -5.41 7.05 -18.69
C TYR A 76 -5.05 8.50 -18.35
N ASP A 77 -4.17 8.73 -17.38
CA ASP A 77 -3.75 10.07 -16.93
C ASP A 77 -2.28 10.03 -16.47
N PHE A 78 -1.36 10.11 -17.44
CA PHE A 78 0.07 9.90 -17.21
C PHE A 78 0.77 11.06 -16.50
N GLU A 79 0.17 12.25 -16.49
CA GLU A 79 0.75 13.46 -15.87
C GLU A 79 0.70 13.39 -14.34
N LYS A 80 -0.26 12.65 -13.77
CA LYS A 80 -0.47 12.55 -12.32
C LYS A 80 0.29 11.41 -11.65
N GLY A 81 1.53 11.16 -12.07
CA GLY A 81 2.38 10.13 -11.48
C GLY A 81 2.77 10.43 -10.03
N LYS A 82 2.71 9.42 -9.16
CA LYS A 82 3.22 9.48 -7.78
C LYS A 82 4.45 8.60 -7.64
N ILE A 83 5.45 9.06 -6.89
CA ILE A 83 6.64 8.27 -6.58
C ILE A 83 6.53 7.75 -5.15
N TYR A 84 6.47 6.43 -5.01
CA TYR A 84 6.52 5.73 -3.74
C TYR A 84 7.94 5.23 -3.48
N THR A 85 8.42 5.39 -2.26
CA THR A 85 9.68 4.82 -1.78
C THR A 85 9.38 3.70 -0.81
N LEU A 86 9.91 2.50 -1.05
CA LEU A 86 9.82 1.39 -0.11
C LEU A 86 10.68 1.70 1.11
N ARG A 87 10.07 1.67 2.31
CA ARG A 87 10.74 1.92 3.58
C ARG A 87 11.00 0.65 4.35
N TYR A 88 10.09 -0.31 4.25
CA TYR A 88 10.20 -1.59 4.95
C TYR A 88 9.40 -2.65 4.20
N TRP A 89 9.91 -3.88 4.18
CA TRP A 89 9.23 -5.06 3.64
C TRP A 89 9.54 -6.25 4.55
N ASN A 90 8.50 -6.95 5.00
CA ASN A 90 8.63 -8.20 5.74
C ASN A 90 7.96 -9.33 4.95
N ASN A 91 8.77 -10.27 4.47
CA ASN A 91 8.27 -11.40 3.69
C ASN A 91 7.55 -12.46 4.54
N THR A 92 7.84 -12.56 5.84
CA THR A 92 7.20 -13.53 6.75
C THR A 92 5.79 -13.08 7.12
N GLU A 93 5.65 -11.80 7.46
CA GLU A 93 4.40 -11.17 7.87
C GLU A 93 3.62 -10.58 6.70
N LYS A 94 4.22 -10.57 5.50
CA LYS A 94 3.61 -10.18 4.23
C LYS A 94 3.06 -8.76 4.24
N CYS A 95 3.85 -7.85 4.81
CA CYS A 95 3.48 -6.45 4.97
C CYS A 95 4.64 -5.54 4.55
N PHE A 96 4.33 -4.35 4.06
CA PHE A 96 5.33 -3.34 3.72
C PHE A 96 4.86 -1.92 4.05
N ILE A 97 5.85 -1.04 4.18
CA ILE A 97 5.65 0.39 4.38
C ILE A 97 6.23 1.12 3.17
N VAL A 98 5.43 1.99 2.57
CA VAL A 98 5.91 2.94 1.55
C VAL A 98 5.75 4.36 2.05
N SER A 99 6.58 5.26 1.52
CA SER A 99 6.37 6.70 1.68
C SER A 99 6.16 7.40 0.35
N VAL A 100 5.28 8.39 0.32
CA VAL A 100 5.12 9.35 -0.79
C VAL A 100 5.53 10.73 -0.30
N GLN A 101 6.30 11.47 -1.10
CA GLN A 101 6.61 12.87 -0.78
C GLN A 101 5.41 13.77 -1.11
N ARG A 102 5.04 14.65 -0.18
CA ARG A 102 4.01 15.67 -0.39
C ARG A 102 4.66 16.98 -0.82
N SER A 103 3.87 17.85 -1.45
CA SER A 103 4.30 19.20 -1.83
C SER A 103 4.76 20.07 -0.64
N ASN A 104 4.25 19.79 0.56
CA ASN A 104 4.65 20.47 1.80
C ASN A 104 5.93 19.91 2.44
N GLY A 105 6.66 19.03 1.76
CA GLY A 105 7.94 18.46 2.21
C GLY A 105 7.83 17.39 3.30
N ARG A 106 6.65 17.12 3.86
CA ARG A 106 6.46 16.06 4.86
C ARG A 106 6.09 14.74 4.17
N PRO A 107 6.84 13.65 4.41
CA PRO A 107 6.50 12.36 3.81
C PRO A 107 5.20 11.83 4.40
N LYS A 108 4.41 11.19 3.54
CA LYS A 108 3.25 10.39 3.92
C LYS A 108 3.65 8.92 3.90
N CYS A 109 3.43 8.20 4.98
CA CYS A 109 3.62 6.76 5.05
C CYS A 109 2.31 6.01 4.85
N GLU A 110 2.38 4.87 4.16
CA GLU A 110 1.28 3.96 3.95
C GLU A 110 1.74 2.54 4.27
N VAL A 111 0.95 1.81 5.03
CA VAL A 111 1.18 0.42 5.42
C VAL A 111 0.26 -0.45 4.59
N TYR A 112 0.82 -1.44 3.94
CA TYR A 112 0.11 -2.41 3.11
C TYR A 112 0.29 -3.82 3.65
N GLN A 113 -0.74 -4.64 3.48
CA GLN A 113 -0.80 -5.99 4.02
C GLN A 113 -1.43 -6.94 3.00
N TRP A 114 -0.79 -8.08 2.76
CA TRP A 114 -1.37 -9.12 1.91
C TRP A 114 -2.60 -9.75 2.56
N ARG A 115 -3.61 -10.10 1.73
CA ARG A 115 -4.89 -10.70 2.18
C ARG A 115 -4.72 -11.89 3.10
N GLU A 116 -3.81 -12.81 2.80
CA GLU A 116 -3.58 -14.03 3.60
C GLU A 116 -3.21 -13.76 5.07
N LYS A 117 -2.69 -12.56 5.36
CA LYS A 117 -2.33 -12.15 6.71
C LYS A 117 -3.25 -11.06 7.25
N ILE A 118 -4.29 -10.60 6.54
CA ILE A 118 -5.08 -9.46 7.00
C ILE A 118 -5.81 -9.76 8.32
N ASP A 119 -6.43 -10.93 8.41
CA ASP A 119 -7.23 -11.39 9.57
C ASP A 119 -6.39 -12.11 10.63
N VAL A 120 -5.08 -12.30 10.41
CA VAL A 120 -4.17 -12.92 11.37
C VAL A 120 -3.85 -11.90 12.48
N ARG A 121 -4.85 -11.60 13.31
CA ARG A 121 -4.76 -10.78 14.53
C ARG A 121 -5.61 -11.42 15.61
N CYS A 122 -5.27 -11.16 16.87
CA CYS A 122 -6.21 -11.36 17.97
C CYS A 122 -7.15 -10.15 18.19
N GLY A 123 -7.05 -9.07 17.39
CA GLY A 123 -7.90 -7.87 17.51
C GLY A 123 -7.58 -6.76 16.49
N THR A 124 -8.41 -5.71 16.43
CA THR A 124 -8.18 -4.53 15.58
C THR A 124 -7.01 -3.67 16.11
N MET A 125 -6.41 -2.78 15.29
CA MET A 125 -5.33 -1.85 15.70
C MET A 125 -5.67 -1.05 16.97
N TRP A 126 -6.96 -0.77 17.17
CA TRP A 126 -7.50 0.02 18.26
C TRP A 126 -8.09 -0.82 19.40
N ALA A 127 -7.90 -2.14 19.40
CA ALA A 127 -8.39 -3.01 20.45
C ALA A 127 -7.73 -2.70 21.82
N SER A 128 -8.47 -2.91 22.90
CA SER A 128 -7.99 -2.73 24.27
C SER A 128 -6.93 -3.79 24.64
N LEU A 129 -6.06 -3.44 25.59
CA LEU A 129 -4.99 -4.31 26.11
C LEU A 129 -5.59 -5.34 27.07
N PRO A 130 -6.12 -6.45 26.55
CA PRO A 130 -5.28 -7.65 26.37
C PRO A 130 -5.22 -8.19 24.93
N TYR A 131 -6.07 -7.72 24.01
CA TYR A 131 -6.14 -8.19 22.62
C TYR A 131 -4.97 -7.70 21.73
N ARG A 132 -4.32 -6.61 22.14
CA ARG A 132 -3.09 -6.10 21.50
C ARG A 132 -1.85 -6.99 21.68
N ARG A 133 -1.87 -7.96 22.59
CA ARG A 133 -0.68 -8.77 22.95
C ARG A 133 -0.39 -9.94 22.00
N CYS A 134 -1.20 -10.17 20.98
CA CYS A 134 -0.84 -11.13 19.93
C CYS A 134 -0.19 -10.40 18.75
N LEU A 135 1.11 -10.67 18.54
CA LEU A 135 1.90 -10.37 17.36
C LEU A 135 1.75 -8.93 16.85
N ASN A 136 2.51 -8.00 17.45
CA ASN A 136 2.90 -6.77 16.75
C ASN A 136 3.58 -7.19 15.46
N ARG A 137 2.97 -6.86 14.31
CA ARG A 137 3.65 -7.08 13.03
C ARG A 137 4.83 -6.13 12.98
N GLY A 138 5.93 -6.53 12.37
CA GLY A 138 7.08 -5.68 12.08
C GLY A 138 6.72 -4.39 11.32
N CYS A 139 5.61 -4.35 10.58
CA CYS A 139 5.12 -3.12 9.95
C CYS A 139 4.35 -2.17 10.90
N GLU A 140 4.17 -2.55 12.16
CA GLU A 140 3.50 -1.79 13.22
C GLU A 140 4.44 -1.40 14.37
N GLN A 141 5.73 -1.73 14.25
CA GLN A 141 6.77 -1.40 15.23
C GLN A 141 7.25 0.05 15.09
#